data_AF-A0A960V5F0-F1
#
_entry.id   AF-A0A960V5F0-F1
#
_cell.length_a   1.000
_cell.length_b   1.000
_cell.length_c   1.000
_cell.angle_alpha   90.00
_cell.angle_beta   90.00
_cell.angle_gamma   90.00
#
_symmetry.space_group_name_H-M   'P 1'
#
loop_
_entity.id
_entity.type
_entity.pdbx_description
1 polymer ?
#
loop_
_entity_poly.entity_id
_entity_poly.type
_entity_poly.pdbx_seq_one_letter_code
_entity_poly.pdbx_strand_id
1 'polypeptide(L)'
;MENSENSETSKFQAIKNFIQNESNQIIFAILPLFFSWYPVLLYNYENKTVQKYSIYSFVNTLYFLGGLFICSLLAKIPLVGDFIASILHLGVILFYLGISGYLIFSYKKNKSNSLGFLEKHSNYFLNFL
;
A
#
# COMPACT_ATOMS: atom_id res chain seq x y z
N MET A 1 14.00 -29.90 -25.55
CA MET A 1 13.27 -29.72 -24.27
C MET A 1 14.15 -29.11 -23.17
N GLU A 2 15.48 -29.24 -23.25
CA GLU A 2 16.44 -28.72 -22.25
C GLU A 2 16.59 -27.18 -22.22
N ASN A 3 16.31 -26.48 -23.33
CA ASN A 3 16.44 -25.02 -23.42
C ASN A 3 15.28 -24.22 -22.80
N SER A 4 14.10 -24.81 -22.58
CA SER A 4 12.97 -24.10 -21.95
C SER A 4 13.08 -24.09 -20.43
N GLU A 5 13.56 -25.18 -19.82
CA GLU A 5 13.77 -25.32 -18.37
C GLU A 5 14.83 -24.34 -17.85
N ASN A 6 15.94 -24.17 -18.58
CA ASN A 6 17.01 -23.22 -18.22
C ASN A 6 16.57 -21.74 -18.34
N SER A 7 15.62 -21.46 -19.24
CA SER A 7 15.03 -20.11 -19.36
C SER A 7 14.08 -19.81 -18.20
N GLU A 8 13.33 -20.81 -17.73
CA GLU A 8 12.42 -20.64 -16.59
C GLU A 8 13.18 -20.51 -15.27
N THR A 9 14.18 -21.35 -15.01
CA THR A 9 15.00 -21.25 -13.80
C THR A 9 15.75 -19.92 -13.72
N SER A 10 16.27 -19.39 -14.83
CA SER A 10 16.91 -18.07 -14.85
C SER A 10 15.93 -16.92 -14.61
N LYS A 11 14.69 -16.99 -15.11
CA LYS A 11 13.62 -16.02 -14.80
C LYS A 11 13.20 -16.09 -13.35
N PHE A 12 13.01 -17.29 -12.80
CA PHE A 12 12.71 -17.50 -11.38
C PHE A 12 13.82 -16.95 -10.49
N GLN A 13 15.08 -17.12 -10.89
CA GLN A 13 16.23 -16.60 -10.15
C GLN A 13 16.34 -15.08 -10.26
N ALA A 14 16.02 -14.50 -11.41
CA ALA A 14 15.91 -13.04 -11.57
C ALA A 14 14.77 -12.44 -10.73
N ILE A 15 13.61 -13.11 -10.68
CA ILE A 15 12.47 -12.71 -9.83
C ILE A 15 12.86 -12.83 -8.35
N LYS A 16 13.55 -13.91 -7.96
CA LYS A 16 14.02 -14.11 -6.59
C LYS A 16 15.02 -13.03 -6.17
N ASN A 17 15.98 -12.70 -7.03
CA ASN A 17 16.92 -11.61 -6.79
C ASN A 17 16.24 -10.24 -6.78
N PHE A 18 15.18 -10.05 -7.57
CA PHE A 18 14.38 -8.83 -7.57
C PHE A 18 13.58 -8.67 -6.27
N ILE A 19 13.02 -9.77 -5.75
CA ILE A 19 12.29 -9.81 -4.47
C ILE A 19 13.24 -9.70 -3.27
N GLN A 20 14.47 -10.18 -3.36
CA GLN A 20 15.47 -10.05 -2.29
C GLN A 20 16.08 -8.65 -2.15
N ASN A 21 15.86 -7.77 -3.13
CA ASN A 21 16.38 -6.42 -3.08
C ASN A 21 15.53 -5.55 -2.13
N GLU A 22 16.12 -5.04 -1.05
CA GLU A 22 15.39 -4.32 0.03
C GLU A 22 14.55 -3.15 -0.51
N SER A 23 15.05 -2.42 -1.51
CA SER A 23 14.31 -1.33 -2.16
C SER A 23 13.02 -1.80 -2.83
N ASN A 24 13.04 -2.98 -3.45
CA ASN A 24 11.87 -3.52 -4.12
C ASN A 24 10.86 -4.07 -3.12
N GLN A 25 11.32 -4.65 -2.00
CA GLN A 25 10.44 -5.06 -0.90
C GLN A 25 9.74 -3.88 -0.27
N ILE A 26 10.45 -2.76 -0.05
CA ILE A 26 9.87 -1.54 0.50
C ILE A 26 8.86 -0.96 -0.49
N ILE A 27 9.16 -0.91 -1.79
CA ILE A 27 8.18 -0.48 -2.79
C ILE A 27 6.95 -1.41 -2.78
N PHE A 28 7.15 -2.73 -2.72
CA PHE A 28 6.05 -3.70 -2.61
C PHE A 28 5.22 -3.53 -1.33
N ALA A 29 5.85 -3.20 -0.21
CA ALA A 29 5.17 -2.87 1.05
C ALA A 29 4.39 -1.58 0.94
N ILE A 30 4.89 -0.58 0.20
CA ILE A 30 4.24 0.72 0.00
C ILE A 30 3.00 0.59 -0.90
N LEU A 31 2.97 -0.35 -1.84
CA LEU A 31 1.78 -0.62 -2.65
C LEU A 31 0.71 -1.29 -1.78
N PRO A 32 -0.34 -0.58 -1.37
CA PRO A 32 -1.35 -1.20 -0.51
C PRO A 32 -2.36 -2.01 -1.34
N LEU A 33 -2.35 -1.83 -2.68
CA LEU A 33 -3.36 -2.29 -3.64
C LEU A 33 -3.55 -3.81 -3.68
N PHE A 34 -2.60 -4.56 -3.13
CA PHE A 34 -2.64 -6.02 -3.07
C PHE A 34 -2.52 -6.59 -1.65
N PHE A 35 -2.72 -5.76 -0.62
CA PHE A 35 -2.44 -6.15 0.77
C PHE A 35 -1.00 -6.67 0.98
N SER A 36 -0.08 -6.34 0.07
CA SER A 36 1.30 -6.82 0.07
C SER A 36 2.10 -6.34 1.27
N TRP A 37 1.64 -5.27 1.93
CA TRP A 37 2.20 -4.81 3.20
C TRP A 37 2.16 -5.88 4.29
N TYR A 38 1.16 -6.78 4.31
CA TYR A 38 1.05 -7.82 5.34
C TYR A 38 2.11 -8.92 5.21
N PRO A 39 2.25 -9.63 4.07
CA PRO A 39 3.30 -10.63 3.92
C PRO A 39 4.70 -10.00 3.98
N VAL A 40 4.90 -8.81 3.41
CA VAL A 40 6.22 -8.16 3.44
C VAL A 40 6.62 -7.77 4.88
N LEU A 41 5.67 -7.33 5.70
CA LEU A 41 5.89 -7.10 7.14
C LEU A 41 6.23 -8.40 7.86
N LEU A 42 5.52 -9.49 7.57
CA LEU A 42 5.72 -10.78 8.25
C LEU A 42 7.11 -11.37 7.97
N TYR A 43 7.59 -11.27 6.73
CA TYR A 43 8.88 -11.82 6.31
C TYR A 43 10.09 -10.92 6.62
N ASN A 44 9.88 -9.60 6.80
CA ASN A 44 10.97 -8.64 7.00
C ASN A 44 10.75 -7.76 8.25
N TYR A 45 10.14 -8.34 9.30
CA TYR A 45 9.77 -7.62 10.53
C TYR A 45 10.95 -6.92 11.22
N GLU A 46 12.16 -7.46 11.08
CA GLU A 46 13.38 -6.90 11.69
C GLU A 46 13.82 -5.58 11.03
N ASN A 47 13.40 -5.30 9.79
CA ASN A 47 13.75 -4.08 9.08
C ASN A 47 12.80 -2.94 9.45
N LYS A 48 13.27 -2.00 10.29
CA LYS A 48 12.51 -0.83 10.76
C LYS A 48 11.92 0.03 9.63
N THR A 49 12.60 0.10 8.48
CA THR A 49 12.11 0.85 7.33
C THR A 49 10.93 0.14 6.69
N VAL A 50 11.03 -1.17 6.48
CA VAL A 50 9.92 -1.99 5.97
C VAL A 50 8.73 -1.94 6.92
N GLN A 51 8.96 -2.03 8.23
CA GLN A 51 7.91 -1.92 9.23
C GLN A 51 7.18 -0.58 9.15
N LYS A 52 7.92 0.54 9.11
CA LYS A 52 7.35 1.90 8.99
C LYS A 52 6.45 2.02 7.76
N TYR A 53 6.95 1.64 6.58
CA TYR A 53 6.19 1.76 5.35
C TYR A 53 5.02 0.77 5.26
N SER A 54 5.14 -0.43 5.83
CA SER A 54 4.05 -1.40 5.90
C SER A 54 2.90 -0.89 6.78
N ILE A 55 3.22 -0.22 7.89
CA ILE A 55 2.20 0.41 8.76
C ILE A 55 1.54 1.60 8.04
N TYR A 56 2.31 2.40 7.30
CA TYR A 56 1.73 3.47 6.48
C TYR A 56 0.76 2.94 5.43
N SER A 57 1.12 1.84 4.77
CA SER A 57 0.24 1.14 3.84
C SER A 57 -0.98 0.54 4.51
N PHE A 58 -0.84 -0.02 5.71
CA PHE A 58 -1.97 -0.52 6.50
C PHE A 58 -2.97 0.61 6.81
N VAL A 59 -2.48 1.73 7.32
CA VAL A 59 -3.31 2.91 7.62
C VAL A 59 -3.98 3.45 6.35
N ASN A 60 -3.25 3.53 5.23
CA ASN A 60 -3.83 3.93 3.94
C ASN A 60 -4.92 2.95 3.46
N THR A 61 -4.72 1.65 3.68
CA THR A 61 -5.71 0.61 3.36
C THR A 61 -6.97 0.75 4.22
N LEU A 62 -6.83 1.06 5.52
CA LEU A 62 -7.97 1.33 6.41
C LEU A 62 -8.75 2.57 5.95
N TYR A 63 -8.07 3.63 5.54
CA TYR A 63 -8.74 4.81 4.98
C TYR A 63 -9.50 4.48 3.71
N PHE A 64 -8.91 3.67 2.83
CA PHE A 64 -9.56 3.21 1.61
C PHE A 64 -10.82 2.39 1.92
N LEU A 65 -10.71 1.36 2.77
CA LEU A 65 -11.85 0.52 3.15
C LEU A 65 -12.95 1.32 3.87
N GLY A 66 -12.58 2.21 4.78
CA GLY A 66 -13.52 3.10 5.46
C GLY A 66 -14.23 4.04 4.48
N GLY A 67 -13.49 4.61 3.52
CA GLY A 67 -14.04 5.44 2.45
C GLY A 67 -15.02 4.68 1.56
N LEU A 68 -14.68 3.45 1.16
CA LEU A 68 -15.57 2.57 0.39
C LEU A 68 -16.85 2.23 1.16
N PHE A 69 -16.73 1.94 2.46
CA PHE A 69 -17.87 1.67 3.31
C PHE A 69 -18.81 2.87 3.39
N ILE A 70 -18.27 4.08 3.59
CA ILE A 70 -19.05 5.33 3.58
C ILE A 70 -19.73 5.55 2.23
N CYS A 71 -19.04 5.30 1.10
CA CYS A 71 -19.63 5.38 -0.23
C CYS A 71 -20.83 4.43 -0.38
N SER A 72 -20.69 3.19 0.11
CA SER A 72 -21.78 2.20 0.08
C SER A 72 -22.98 2.62 0.94
N LEU A 73 -22.75 3.28 2.08
CA LEU A 73 -23.84 3.84 2.89
C LEU A 73 -24.54 5.01 2.19
N LEU A 74 -23.78 5.92 1.57
CA LEU A 74 -24.32 7.08 0.85
C LEU A 74 -25.11 6.68 -0.40
N ALA A 75 -24.73 5.60 -1.08
CA ALA A 75 -25.46 5.07 -2.23
C ALA A 75 -26.89 4.63 -1.86
N LYS A 76 -27.17 4.34 -0.60
CA LYS A 76 -28.52 3.96 -0.13
C LYS A 76 -29.48 5.16 0.02
N ILE A 77 -28.99 6.39 -0.14
CA ILE A 77 -29.81 7.60 -0.02
C ILE A 77 -30.55 7.85 -1.35
N PRO A 78 -31.89 7.83 -1.39
CA PRO A 78 -32.64 8.10 -2.61
C PRO A 78 -32.44 9.54 -3.11
N LEU A 79 -32.61 9.76 -4.43
CA LEU A 79 -32.36 10.97 -5.23
C LEU A 79 -30.91 11.29 -5.63
N VAL A 80 -29.98 11.43 -4.69
CA VAL A 80 -28.64 11.98 -4.99
C VAL A 80 -27.51 11.05 -4.53
N GLY A 81 -27.87 9.95 -3.84
CA GLY A 81 -26.93 9.00 -3.25
C GLY A 81 -25.99 8.39 -4.27
N ASP A 82 -26.49 7.89 -5.40
CA ASP A 82 -25.66 7.20 -6.40
C ASP A 82 -24.62 8.13 -7.06
N PHE A 83 -25.01 9.37 -7.37
CA PHE A 83 -24.10 10.32 -7.99
C PHE A 83 -23.02 10.79 -7.02
N ILE A 84 -23.40 11.12 -5.77
CA ILE A 84 -22.47 11.51 -4.71
C ILE A 84 -21.56 10.35 -4.34
N ALA A 85 -22.11 9.14 -4.20
CA ALA A 85 -21.34 7.94 -3.90
C ALA A 85 -20.32 7.64 -4.99
N SER A 86 -20.67 7.81 -6.27
CA SER A 86 -19.75 7.59 -7.39
C SER A 86 -18.58 8.59 -7.39
N ILE A 87 -18.86 9.87 -7.17
CA ILE A 87 -17.82 10.91 -7.06
C ILE A 87 -16.91 10.65 -5.86
N LEU A 88 -17.51 10.35 -4.70
CA LEU A 88 -16.76 10.07 -3.49
C LEU A 88 -15.91 8.81 -3.63
N HIS A 89 -16.46 7.76 -4.26
CA HIS A 89 -15.75 6.52 -4.53
C HIS A 89 -14.52 6.76 -5.42
N LEU A 90 -14.68 7.56 -6.49
CA LEU A 90 -13.55 7.98 -7.32
C LEU A 90 -12.53 8.80 -6.52
N GLY A 91 -12.98 9.73 -5.67
CA GLY A 91 -12.13 10.51 -4.78
C GLY A 91 -11.33 9.64 -3.81
N VAL A 92 -11.96 8.62 -3.22
CA VAL A 92 -11.31 7.65 -2.32
C VAL A 92 -10.24 6.84 -3.06
N ILE A 93 -10.52 6.39 -4.28
CA ILE A 93 -9.53 5.71 -5.14
C ILE A 93 -8.35 6.63 -5.45
N LEU A 94 -8.62 7.86 -5.92
CA LEU A 94 -7.56 8.81 -6.27
C LEU A 94 -6.72 9.21 -5.06
N PHE A 95 -7.33 9.42 -3.90
CA PHE A 95 -6.64 9.73 -2.65
C PHE A 95 -5.72 8.58 -2.23
N TYR A 96 -6.24 7.36 -2.29
CA TYR A 96 -5.50 6.15 -1.98
C TYR A 96 -4.29 5.94 -2.92
N LEU A 97 -4.48 6.10 -4.23
CA LEU A 97 -3.40 6.05 -5.22
C LEU A 97 -2.40 7.20 -5.02
N GLY A 98 -2.87 8.41 -4.73
CA GLY A 98 -2.06 9.59 -4.51
C GLY A 98 -1.12 9.42 -3.31
N ILE A 99 -1.63 8.92 -2.18
CA ILE A 99 -0.81 8.61 -1.00
C ILE A 99 0.22 7.52 -1.33
N SER A 100 -0.20 6.45 -1.99
CA SER A 100 0.70 5.35 -2.36
C SER A 100 1.84 5.84 -3.27
N GLY A 101 1.51 6.61 -4.31
CA GLY A 101 2.48 7.21 -5.22
C GLY A 101 3.41 8.19 -4.50
N TYR A 102 2.89 9.00 -3.58
CA TYR A 102 3.69 9.92 -2.78
C TYR A 102 4.68 9.18 -1.86
N LEU A 103 4.26 8.09 -1.22
CA LEU A 103 5.12 7.28 -0.36
C LEU A 103 6.26 6.65 -1.17
N ILE A 104 5.98 6.13 -2.37
CA ILE A 104 7.02 5.58 -3.28
C ILE A 104 7.99 6.68 -3.70
N PHE A 105 7.46 7.85 -4.09
CA PHE A 105 8.28 8.98 -4.52
C PHE A 105 9.19 9.48 -3.39
N SER A 106 8.64 9.62 -2.19
CA SER A 106 9.38 10.10 -1.01
C SER A 106 10.47 9.13 -0.59
N TYR A 107 10.18 7.82 -0.62
CA TYR A 107 11.17 6.77 -0.43
C TYR A 107 12.30 6.86 -1.46
N LYS A 108 12.00 6.92 -2.76
CA LYS A 108 13.01 7.02 -3.82
C LYS A 108 13.87 8.29 -3.76
N LYS A 109 13.34 9.38 -3.20
CA LYS A 109 14.04 10.66 -3.10
C LYS A 109 14.74 10.88 -1.76
N ASN A 110 14.71 9.90 -0.83
CA ASN A 110 15.21 10.06 0.55
C ASN A 110 14.68 11.35 1.23
N LYS A 111 13.49 11.82 0.82
CA LYS A 111 12.85 12.97 1.45
C LYS A 111 12.14 12.48 2.69
N SER A 112 12.22 13.27 3.78
CA SER A 112 11.42 13.03 4.98
C SER A 112 9.96 12.85 4.58
N ASN A 113 9.39 11.69 4.90
CA ASN A 113 8.01 11.32 4.59
C ASN A 113 7.05 12.14 5.45
N SER A 114 6.94 13.45 5.23
CA SER A 114 6.16 14.35 6.09
C SER A 114 4.69 14.37 5.71
N LEU A 115 4.06 13.20 5.50
CA LEU A 115 2.60 13.12 5.62
C LEU A 115 2.31 13.05 7.12
N GLY A 116 2.34 14.22 7.78
CA GLY A 116 2.22 14.33 9.24
C GLY A 116 0.94 13.69 9.80
N PHE A 117 -0.13 13.59 9.01
CA PHE A 117 -1.34 12.87 9.42
C PHE A 117 -1.14 11.34 9.43
N LEU A 118 -0.41 10.78 8.46
CA LEU A 118 -0.12 9.34 8.39
C LEU A 118 0.78 8.91 9.53
N GLU A 119 1.80 9.71 9.85
CA GLU A 119 2.70 9.46 10.97
C GLU A 119 1.99 9.58 12.32
N LYS A 120 1.10 10.57 12.47
CA LYS A 120 0.27 10.72 13.67
C LYS A 120 -0.65 9.51 13.87
N HIS A 121 -1.37 9.09 12.82
CA HIS A 121 -2.31 7.98 12.92
C HIS A 121 -1.62 6.62 13.01
N SER A 122 -0.47 6.42 12.37
CA SER A 122 0.34 5.21 12.56
C SER A 122 0.85 5.09 13.99
N ASN A 123 1.26 6.19 14.60
CA ASN A 123 1.72 6.19 16.00
C ASN A 123 0.58 5.87 16.97
N TYR A 124 -0.64 6.33 16.69
CA TYR A 124 -1.82 5.90 17.46
C TYR A 124 -2.04 4.40 17.39
N PHE A 125 -1.94 3.81 16.19
CA PHE A 125 -2.09 2.36 16.02
C PHE A 125 -0.96 1.57 16.70
N LEU A 126 0.28 2.04 16.60
CA LEU A 126 1.44 1.42 17.24
C LEU A 126 1.38 1.47 18.78
N ASN A 127 0.81 2.52 19.36
CA ASN A 127 0.67 2.64 20.82
C ASN A 127 -0.54 1.87 21.38
N PHE A 128 -1.45 1.44 20.51
CA PHE A 128 -2.64 0.66 20.90
C PHE A 128 -2.39 -0.86 20.85
N LEU A 129 -1.32 -1.29 20.19
CA LEU A 129 -0.96 -2.70 19.95
C LEU A 129 0.15 -3.14 20.91
#